data_AF-A0A1A9BBU7-F1
#
_entry.id   AF-A0A1A9BBU7-F1
#
_cell.length_a   1.000
_cell.length_b   1.000
_cell.length_c   1.000
_cell.angle_alpha   90.00
_cell.angle_beta   90.00
_cell.angle_gamma   90.00
#
_symmetry.space_group_name_H-M   'P 1'
#
loop_
_entity.id
_entity.type
_entity.pdbx_description
1 polymer ?
#
loop_
_entity_poly.entity_id
_entity_poly.type
_entity_poly.pdbx_seq_one_letter_code
_entity_poly.pdbx_strand_id
1 'polypeptide(L)'
;MIDAPRPRPADGARLRHRALPLAVLGCWLVWAALAWWTAPRSVDAVDLERDLAAGRVVTLARADGWDDSGPWGRRPELRYTQNGSTVVWARPDGQFRYTYVPAPVPRGGAVEDAADPDPVTEPGPGQEADPLADPRARAAVARSGDSLADTLADAAALLALTIGVGWLLMLVAGPPPVAGSRWYWFWIGLLPYALGVLAWAWRERWRAEAPLTGTRGSGWRGFGGLIVGGIVVSLAVAVLGLLLGGYVVPGA
;
A
#
# COMPACT_ATOMS: atom_id res chain seq x y z
N MET A 1 17.32 40.47 50.48
CA MET A 1 16.24 39.46 50.38
C MET A 1 16.08 39.15 48.90
N ILE A 2 16.62 38.02 48.44
CA ILE A 2 16.64 37.63 47.02
C ILE A 2 15.55 36.57 46.86
N ASP A 3 14.47 36.92 46.16
CA ASP A 3 13.41 35.96 45.85
C ASP A 3 13.94 34.92 44.86
N ALA A 4 13.96 33.67 45.30
CA ALA A 4 14.33 32.55 44.43
C ALA A 4 13.23 32.35 43.36
N PRO A 5 13.61 32.23 42.07
CA PRO A 5 12.64 31.99 41.01
C PRO A 5 11.99 30.62 41.19
N ARG A 6 10.66 30.60 41.41
CA ARG A 6 9.90 29.35 41.51
C ARG A 6 9.96 28.58 40.18
N PRO A 7 10.26 27.26 40.21
CA PRO A 7 10.25 26.45 39.00
C PRO A 7 8.83 26.41 38.42
N ARG A 8 8.69 26.77 37.14
CA ARG A 8 7.40 26.77 36.44
C ARG A 8 7.00 25.32 36.10
N PRO A 9 5.82 24.84 36.51
CA PRO A 9 5.33 23.48 36.19
C PRO A 9 4.82 23.34 34.73
N ALA A 10 5.39 24.07 33.77
CA ALA A 10 4.80 24.27 32.44
C ALA A 10 5.17 23.20 31.39
N ASP A 11 6.18 22.37 31.64
CA ASP A 11 6.71 21.48 30.59
C ASP A 11 5.85 20.23 30.35
N GLY A 12 5.23 19.68 31.40
CA GLY A 12 4.45 18.43 31.29
C GLY A 12 3.18 18.55 30.44
N ALA A 13 2.44 19.65 30.58
CA ALA A 13 1.22 19.88 29.80
C ALA A 13 1.51 20.03 28.30
N ARG A 14 2.56 20.78 27.95
CA ARG A 14 3.01 20.94 26.56
C ARG A 14 3.49 19.62 25.95
N LEU A 15 4.22 18.82 26.71
CA LEU A 15 4.68 17.50 26.25
C LEU A 15 3.49 16.58 25.95
N ARG A 16 2.47 16.56 26.83
CA ARG A 16 1.25 15.76 26.67
C ARG A 16 0.43 16.19 25.45
N HIS A 17 0.40 17.48 25.13
CA HIS A 17 -0.26 17.98 23.91
C HIS A 17 0.49 17.58 22.62
N ARG A 18 1.81 17.41 22.68
CA ARG A 18 2.64 16.97 21.53
C ARG A 18 2.77 15.45 21.40
N ALA A 19 2.55 14.70 22.47
CA ALA A 19 2.66 13.24 22.47
C ALA A 19 1.75 12.59 21.42
N LEU A 20 0.50 13.05 21.31
CA LEU A 20 -0.45 12.51 20.33
C LEU A 20 -0.01 12.73 18.87
N PRO A 21 0.24 13.96 18.37
CA PRO A 21 0.65 14.13 16.98
C PRO A 21 2.00 13.45 16.68
N LEU A 22 2.91 13.37 17.65
CA LEU A 22 4.14 12.58 17.50
C LEU A 22 3.86 11.08 17.41
N ALA A 23 2.95 10.54 18.21
CA ALA A 23 2.53 9.15 18.13
C ALA A 23 1.85 8.85 16.78
N VAL A 24 0.96 9.72 16.31
CA VAL A 24 0.33 9.59 14.98
C VAL A 24 1.38 9.63 13.87
N LEU A 25 2.33 10.56 13.93
CA LEU A 25 3.43 10.64 12.96
C LEU A 25 4.32 9.39 13.01
N GLY A 26 4.67 8.92 14.20
CA GLY A 26 5.45 7.70 14.39
C GLY A 26 4.74 6.47 13.83
N CYS A 27 3.46 6.27 14.17
CA CYS A 27 2.63 5.20 13.62
C CYS A 27 2.53 5.30 12.10
N TRP A 28 2.37 6.51 11.56
CA TRP A 28 2.33 6.74 10.12
C TRP A 28 3.65 6.38 9.43
N LEU A 29 4.80 6.74 10.01
CA LEU A 29 6.11 6.40 9.46
C LEU A 29 6.35 4.89 9.45
N VAL A 30 6.00 4.21 10.54
CA VAL A 30 6.11 2.74 10.63
C VAL A 30 5.18 2.09 9.60
N TRP A 31 3.93 2.55 9.51
CA TRP A 31 2.98 2.09 8.51
C TRP A 31 3.51 2.28 7.08
N ALA A 32 3.98 3.49 6.75
CA ALA A 32 4.47 3.82 5.41
C ALA A 32 5.69 2.97 5.04
N ALA A 33 6.61 2.76 5.97
CA ALA A 33 7.78 1.91 5.76
C ALA A 33 7.39 0.44 5.51
N LEU A 34 6.46 -0.10 6.29
CA LEU A 34 5.97 -1.46 6.10
C LEU A 34 5.22 -1.61 4.77
N ALA A 35 4.27 -0.72 4.50
CA ALA A 35 3.50 -0.72 3.26
C ALA A 35 4.41 -0.63 2.03
N TRP A 36 5.43 0.23 2.08
CA TRP A 36 6.44 0.36 1.02
C TRP A 36 7.29 -0.91 0.87
N TRP A 37 7.71 -1.50 1.97
CA TRP A 37 8.51 -2.72 1.96
C TRP A 37 7.75 -3.89 1.34
N THR A 38 6.50 -4.09 1.75
CA THR A 38 5.63 -5.20 1.33
C THR A 38 4.88 -4.92 0.03
N ALA A 39 5.03 -3.76 -0.58
CA ALA A 39 4.36 -3.47 -1.84
C ALA A 39 4.87 -4.42 -2.95
N PRO A 40 3.98 -5.01 -3.77
CA PRO A 40 4.38 -5.89 -4.87
C PRO A 40 5.26 -5.17 -5.90
N ARG A 41 6.33 -5.82 -6.32
CA ARG A 41 7.26 -5.30 -7.35
C ARG A 41 7.22 -6.16 -8.60
N SER A 42 7.02 -5.52 -9.75
CA SER A 42 7.18 -6.17 -11.06
C SER A 42 8.66 -6.47 -11.28
N VAL A 43 8.95 -7.71 -11.65
CA VAL A 43 10.28 -8.16 -12.06
C VAL A 43 10.15 -9.08 -13.27
N ASP A 44 11.26 -9.34 -13.96
CA ASP A 44 11.27 -10.21 -15.14
C ASP A 44 11.15 -11.70 -14.75
N ALA A 45 10.72 -12.54 -15.69
CA ALA A 45 10.64 -13.99 -15.51
C ALA A 45 12.01 -14.62 -15.13
N VAL A 46 13.10 -14.06 -15.64
CA VAL A 46 14.48 -14.49 -15.32
C VAL A 46 14.80 -14.32 -13.82
N ASP A 47 14.22 -13.33 -13.15
CA ASP A 47 14.41 -13.15 -11.70
C ASP A 47 13.64 -14.18 -10.88
N LEU A 48 12.48 -14.64 -11.37
CA LEU A 48 11.76 -15.75 -10.76
C LEU A 48 12.60 -17.04 -10.82
N GLU A 49 13.16 -17.36 -11.97
CA GLU A 49 14.05 -18.54 -12.12
C GLU A 49 15.27 -18.44 -11.21
N ARG A 50 15.89 -17.26 -11.13
CA ARG A 50 17.02 -17.00 -10.22
C ARG A 50 16.62 -17.19 -8.76
N ASP A 51 15.46 -16.68 -8.35
CA ASP A 51 14.96 -16.82 -6.98
C ASP A 51 14.59 -18.28 -6.66
N LEU A 52 14.00 -19.02 -7.60
CA LEU A 52 13.71 -20.45 -7.48
C LEU A 52 15.01 -21.27 -7.36
N ALA A 53 16.00 -21.00 -8.21
CA ALA A 53 17.29 -21.67 -8.18
C ALA A 53 18.06 -21.40 -6.88
N ALA A 54 17.94 -20.20 -6.34
CA ALA A 54 18.56 -19.82 -5.06
C ALA A 54 17.73 -20.26 -3.83
N GLY A 55 16.58 -20.91 -4.00
CA GLY A 55 15.70 -21.31 -2.89
C GLY A 55 15.12 -20.12 -2.11
N ARG A 56 15.00 -18.95 -2.74
CA ARG A 56 14.47 -17.70 -2.15
C ARG A 56 12.98 -17.53 -2.35
N VAL A 57 12.27 -18.54 -2.84
CA VAL A 57 10.81 -18.52 -3.00
C VAL A 57 10.18 -19.23 -1.81
N VAL A 58 9.43 -18.48 -0.99
CA VAL A 58 8.75 -19.01 0.21
C VAL A 58 7.34 -19.45 -0.14
N THR A 59 6.59 -18.56 -0.79
CA THR A 59 5.25 -18.82 -1.31
C THR A 59 5.24 -18.48 -2.79
N LEU A 60 4.41 -19.17 -3.56
CA LEU A 60 4.25 -18.95 -4.99
C LEU A 60 2.78 -19.18 -5.33
N ALA A 61 2.17 -18.26 -6.08
CA ALA A 61 0.79 -18.35 -6.50
C ALA A 61 0.59 -17.74 -7.88
N ARG A 62 -0.47 -18.16 -8.58
CA ARG A 62 -0.90 -17.60 -9.85
C ARG A 62 -2.20 -16.81 -9.65
N ALA A 63 -2.30 -15.69 -10.36
CA ALA A 63 -3.39 -14.73 -10.25
C ALA A 63 -3.70 -14.08 -11.60
N ASP A 64 -4.91 -13.58 -11.76
CA ASP A 64 -5.38 -12.83 -12.95
C ASP A 64 -5.11 -11.33 -12.82
N GLY A 65 -4.56 -10.91 -11.68
CA GLY A 65 -4.22 -9.54 -11.37
C GLY A 65 -4.44 -9.23 -9.90
N TRP A 66 -4.60 -7.94 -9.63
CA TRP A 66 -4.77 -7.38 -8.30
C TRP A 66 -6.17 -6.77 -8.18
N ASP A 67 -6.76 -6.91 -7.01
CA ASP A 67 -7.92 -6.15 -6.59
C ASP A 67 -7.46 -4.98 -5.72
N ASP A 68 -7.56 -3.78 -6.26
CA ASP A 68 -7.17 -2.50 -5.65
C ASP A 68 -8.36 -1.74 -5.07
N SER A 69 -9.56 -2.34 -5.05
CA SER A 69 -10.83 -1.71 -4.64
C SER A 69 -10.97 -1.41 -3.13
N GLY A 70 -9.87 -1.38 -2.38
CA GLY A 70 -9.84 -1.19 -0.93
C GLY A 70 -9.64 0.26 -0.47
N PRO A 71 -9.88 0.54 0.83
CA PRO A 71 -9.48 1.81 1.44
C PRO A 71 -7.96 1.99 1.39
N TRP A 72 -7.51 3.25 1.45
CA TRP A 72 -6.08 3.57 1.48
C TRP A 72 -5.38 2.83 2.64
N GLY A 73 -4.34 2.06 2.32
CA GLY A 73 -3.61 1.24 3.28
C GLY A 73 -3.99 -0.24 3.32
N ARG A 74 -5.04 -0.67 2.60
CA ARG A 74 -5.21 -2.09 2.25
C ARG A 74 -4.19 -2.46 1.18
N ARG A 75 -3.55 -3.63 1.35
CA ARG A 75 -2.74 -4.23 0.30
C ARG A 75 -3.64 -4.63 -0.88
N PRO A 76 -3.20 -4.47 -2.14
CA PRO A 76 -3.91 -5.04 -3.28
C PRO A 76 -4.05 -6.56 -3.10
N GLU A 77 -5.28 -7.07 -3.19
CA GLU A 77 -5.53 -8.50 -2.98
C GLU A 77 -5.34 -9.27 -4.27
N LEU A 78 -4.73 -10.45 -4.17
CA LEU A 78 -4.53 -11.31 -5.34
C LEU A 78 -5.85 -11.92 -5.77
N ARG A 79 -6.21 -11.74 -7.04
CA ARG A 79 -7.30 -12.50 -7.66
C ARG A 79 -6.77 -13.87 -8.08
N TYR A 80 -6.71 -14.78 -7.12
CA TYR A 80 -6.15 -16.12 -7.33
C TYR A 80 -6.91 -16.89 -8.40
N THR A 81 -6.17 -17.51 -9.31
CA THR A 81 -6.70 -18.36 -10.38
C THR A 81 -5.63 -19.32 -10.86
N GLN A 82 -6.04 -20.53 -11.23
CA GLN A 82 -5.09 -21.55 -11.69
C GLN A 82 -4.51 -21.22 -13.07
N ASN A 83 -5.21 -20.42 -13.87
CA ASN A 83 -4.83 -20.10 -15.25
C ASN A 83 -4.39 -18.64 -15.43
N GLY A 84 -4.13 -17.91 -14.34
CA GLY A 84 -3.86 -16.49 -14.44
C GLY A 84 -2.52 -16.13 -15.04
N SER A 85 -2.44 -14.97 -15.68
CA SER A 85 -1.20 -14.52 -16.35
C SER A 85 -0.16 -13.94 -15.39
N THR A 86 -0.47 -13.78 -14.11
CA THR A 86 0.42 -13.16 -13.12
C THR A 86 0.91 -14.21 -12.14
N VAL A 87 2.23 -14.38 -12.02
CA VAL A 87 2.85 -15.25 -11.01
C VAL A 87 3.43 -14.37 -9.92
N VAL A 88 3.04 -14.63 -8.68
CA VAL A 88 3.43 -13.84 -7.50
C VAL A 88 4.12 -14.73 -6.48
N TRP A 89 5.20 -14.23 -5.89
CA TRP A 89 5.92 -14.92 -4.83
C TRP A 89 6.35 -14.01 -3.70
N ALA A 90 6.46 -14.60 -2.51
CA ALA A 90 7.11 -13.97 -1.36
C ALA A 90 8.55 -14.48 -1.22
N ARG A 91 9.44 -13.57 -0.84
CA ARG A 91 10.83 -13.87 -0.47
C ARG A 91 11.00 -13.92 1.05
N PRO A 92 12.05 -14.57 1.59
CA PRO A 92 12.31 -14.64 3.02
C PRO A 92 12.53 -13.28 3.69
N ASP A 93 12.87 -12.25 2.91
CA ASP A 93 13.05 -10.87 3.37
C ASP A 93 11.71 -10.11 3.54
N GLY A 94 10.57 -10.76 3.29
CA GLY A 94 9.25 -10.16 3.46
C GLY A 94 8.77 -9.34 2.26
N GLN A 95 9.45 -9.41 1.11
CA GLN A 95 9.02 -8.72 -0.11
C GLN A 95 8.14 -9.60 -0.99
N PHE A 96 7.15 -8.98 -1.64
CA PHE A 96 6.39 -9.57 -2.73
C PHE A 96 6.95 -9.16 -4.08
N ARG A 97 7.07 -10.13 -4.98
CA ARG A 97 7.45 -9.94 -6.37
C ARG A 97 6.41 -10.59 -7.28
N TYR A 98 6.25 -10.02 -8.46
CA TYR A 98 5.42 -10.61 -9.48
C TYR A 98 6.04 -10.46 -10.86
N THR A 99 5.71 -11.40 -11.73
CA THR A 99 6.02 -11.34 -13.17
C THR A 99 4.79 -11.78 -13.95
N TYR A 100 4.70 -11.33 -15.20
CA TYR A 100 3.68 -11.78 -16.13
C TYR A 100 4.19 -12.98 -16.91
N VAL A 101 3.50 -14.11 -16.77
CA VAL A 101 3.78 -15.36 -17.47
C VAL A 101 2.51 -15.72 -18.25
N PRO A 102 2.58 -15.93 -19.57
CA PRO A 102 1.42 -16.35 -20.34
C PRO A 102 0.66 -17.51 -19.67
N ALA A 103 -0.67 -17.44 -19.73
CA ALA A 103 -1.52 -18.51 -19.20
C ALA A 103 -1.21 -19.84 -19.91
N PRO A 104 -1.19 -20.99 -19.20
CA PRO A 104 -1.07 -22.27 -19.85
C PRO A 104 -2.25 -22.46 -20.80
N VAL A 105 -1.98 -22.67 -22.09
CA VAL A 105 -3.05 -23.02 -23.04
C VAL A 105 -3.53 -24.44 -22.66
N PRO A 106 -4.82 -24.64 -22.34
CA PRO A 106 -5.32 -25.96 -22.01
C PRO A 106 -5.04 -26.93 -23.16
N ARG A 107 -4.17 -27.92 -22.93
CA ARG A 107 -3.96 -29.04 -23.87
C ARG A 107 -5.28 -29.81 -23.95
N GLY A 108 -6.09 -29.52 -24.97
CA GLY A 108 -7.38 -30.19 -25.20
C GLY A 108 -8.61 -29.29 -25.18
N GLY A 109 -8.45 -27.96 -25.09
CA GLY A 109 -9.52 -27.06 -25.51
C GLY A 109 -9.65 -27.16 -27.03
N ALA A 110 -10.47 -28.09 -27.50
CA ALA A 110 -10.87 -28.15 -28.90
C ALA A 110 -11.39 -26.76 -29.28
N VAL A 111 -10.76 -26.17 -30.29
CA VAL A 111 -11.37 -25.07 -31.04
C VAL A 111 -12.55 -25.70 -31.79
N GLU A 112 -13.69 -25.84 -31.10
CA GLU A 112 -14.99 -26.10 -31.74
C GLU A 112 -15.43 -24.79 -32.41
N ASP A 113 -14.75 -24.42 -33.50
CA ASP A 113 -15.24 -23.62 -34.63
C ASP A 113 -14.07 -22.96 -35.36
N ALA A 114 -13.45 -23.69 -36.28
CA ALA A 114 -12.97 -23.15 -37.55
C ALA A 114 -12.53 -24.30 -38.46
N ALA A 115 -13.28 -24.51 -39.53
CA ALA A 115 -12.95 -25.39 -40.63
C ALA A 115 -11.84 -24.78 -41.51
N ASP A 116 -10.64 -24.62 -40.96
CA ASP A 116 -9.43 -24.33 -41.73
C ASP A 116 -8.24 -25.09 -41.12
N PRO A 117 -7.63 -26.06 -41.83
CA PRO A 117 -6.45 -26.76 -41.35
C PRO A 117 -5.23 -25.85 -41.55
N ASP A 118 -5.12 -24.81 -40.73
CA ASP A 118 -3.85 -24.09 -40.61
C ASP A 118 -2.79 -25.05 -40.01
N PRO A 119 -1.55 -25.02 -40.53
CA PRO A 119 -0.51 -25.95 -40.13
C PRO A 119 -0.29 -25.82 -38.63
N VAL A 120 -0.21 -26.97 -37.95
CA VAL A 120 0.20 -27.10 -36.57
C VAL A 120 1.42 -26.22 -36.34
N THR A 121 1.22 -25.03 -35.77
CA THR A 121 2.32 -24.18 -35.35
C THR A 121 3.03 -24.98 -34.27
N GLU A 122 4.14 -25.62 -34.63
CA GLU A 122 5.02 -26.27 -33.68
C GLU A 122 5.28 -25.29 -32.53
N PRO A 123 5.30 -25.75 -31.27
CA PRO A 123 5.79 -24.97 -30.15
C PRO A 123 7.02 -24.20 -30.57
N GLY A 124 6.89 -22.89 -30.76
CA GLY A 124 8.03 -22.06 -31.14
C GLY A 124 9.15 -22.29 -30.10
N PRO A 125 10.43 -22.19 -30.49
CA PRO A 125 11.60 -22.40 -29.63
C PRO A 125 11.73 -21.31 -28.54
N GLY A 126 10.73 -21.25 -27.66
CA GLY A 126 10.43 -20.17 -26.73
C GLY A 126 9.09 -20.37 -25.99
N GLN A 127 8.42 -21.52 -26.13
CA GLN A 127 7.35 -21.91 -25.21
C GLN A 127 7.99 -22.20 -23.85
N GLU A 128 8.26 -21.13 -23.10
CA GLU A 128 8.82 -21.15 -21.75
C GLU A 128 8.00 -22.13 -20.91
N ALA A 129 8.70 -23.10 -20.32
CA ALA A 129 8.09 -24.09 -19.46
C ALA A 129 7.34 -23.37 -18.33
N ASP A 130 6.11 -23.79 -18.04
CA ASP A 130 5.33 -23.22 -16.95
C ASP A 130 6.17 -23.25 -15.66
N PRO A 131 6.49 -22.09 -15.04
CA PRO A 131 7.36 -22.05 -13.87
C PRO A 131 6.77 -22.83 -12.68
N LEU A 132 5.45 -23.05 -12.66
CA LEU A 132 4.80 -23.89 -11.65
C LEU A 132 5.02 -25.40 -11.85
N ALA A 133 5.52 -25.81 -13.02
CA ALA A 133 5.88 -27.19 -13.29
C ALA A 133 7.20 -27.59 -12.58
N ASP A 134 8.03 -26.63 -12.17
CA ASP A 134 9.25 -26.89 -11.40
C ASP A 134 8.90 -27.54 -10.04
N PRO A 135 9.48 -28.70 -9.69
CA PRO A 135 9.30 -29.33 -8.38
C PRO A 135 9.54 -28.37 -7.20
N ARG A 136 10.48 -27.42 -7.33
CA ARG A 136 10.78 -26.39 -6.32
C ARG A 136 9.62 -25.41 -6.16
N ALA A 137 9.00 -25.01 -7.27
CA ALA A 137 7.82 -24.17 -7.27
C ALA A 137 6.65 -24.86 -6.55
N ARG A 138 6.41 -26.15 -6.82
CA ARG A 138 5.37 -26.94 -6.12
C ARG A 138 5.60 -27.02 -4.60
N ALA A 139 6.85 -27.17 -4.17
CA ALA A 139 7.20 -27.18 -2.76
C ALA A 139 7.01 -25.82 -2.08
N ALA A 140 7.06 -24.71 -2.82
CA ALA A 140 6.74 -23.38 -2.32
C ALA A 140 5.22 -23.12 -2.28
N VAL A 141 4.47 -23.59 -3.29
CA VAL A 141 2.99 -23.54 -3.29
C VAL A 141 2.43 -24.25 -2.06
N ALA A 142 2.97 -25.43 -1.71
CA ALA A 142 2.51 -26.19 -0.54
C ALA A 142 2.73 -25.47 0.81
N ARG A 143 3.54 -24.40 0.85
CA ARG A 143 3.83 -23.59 2.05
C ARG A 143 3.02 -22.28 2.08
N SER A 144 2.06 -22.09 1.18
CA SER A 144 1.21 -20.88 1.16
C SER A 144 0.34 -20.81 2.42
N GLY A 145 0.52 -19.78 3.24
CA GLY A 145 -0.34 -19.53 4.40
C GLY A 145 0.23 -18.58 5.45
N ASP A 146 1.53 -18.67 5.76
CA ASP A 146 2.16 -17.91 6.84
C ASP A 146 3.57 -17.41 6.45
N SER A 147 3.65 -16.51 5.48
CA SER A 147 4.93 -15.90 5.13
C SER A 147 5.19 -14.65 5.97
N LEU A 148 6.48 -14.34 6.25
CA LEU A 148 6.87 -13.07 6.87
C LEU A 148 6.31 -11.87 6.08
N ALA A 149 6.24 -12.00 4.76
CA ALA A 149 5.70 -10.95 3.89
C ALA A 149 4.21 -10.71 4.16
N ASP A 150 3.42 -11.77 4.37
CA ASP A 150 2.01 -11.65 4.73
C ASP A 150 1.84 -11.05 6.13
N THR A 151 2.64 -11.49 7.11
CA THR A 151 2.62 -10.90 8.46
C THR A 151 2.95 -9.40 8.47
N LEU A 152 3.95 -8.96 7.72
CA LEU A 152 4.31 -7.54 7.61
C LEU A 152 3.22 -6.74 6.89
N ALA A 153 2.60 -7.32 5.86
CA ALA A 153 1.51 -6.68 5.13
C ALA A 153 0.26 -6.53 6.02
N ASP A 154 -0.09 -7.56 6.80
CA ASP A 154 -1.19 -7.53 7.76
C ASP A 154 -0.92 -6.53 8.87
N ALA A 155 0.31 -6.45 9.37
CA ALA A 155 0.71 -5.42 10.34
C ALA A 155 0.55 -4.02 9.76
N ALA A 156 0.93 -3.80 8.50
CA ALA A 156 0.69 -2.52 7.81
C ALA A 156 -0.82 -2.23 7.69
N ALA A 157 -1.64 -3.19 7.29
CA ALA A 157 -3.09 -3.01 7.18
C ALA A 157 -3.73 -2.69 8.54
N LEU A 158 -3.32 -3.37 9.62
CA LEU A 158 -3.78 -3.11 10.99
C LEU A 158 -3.37 -1.72 11.48
N LEU A 159 -2.14 -1.26 11.18
CA LEU A 159 -1.71 0.09 11.50
C LEU A 159 -2.53 1.13 10.72
N ALA A 160 -2.77 0.91 9.43
CA ALA A 160 -3.61 1.79 8.62
C ALA A 160 -5.02 1.91 9.21
N LEU A 161 -5.64 0.78 9.54
CA LEU A 161 -6.95 0.71 10.18
C LEU A 161 -6.96 1.45 11.52
N THR A 162 -5.94 1.22 12.36
CA THR A 162 -5.81 1.86 13.67
C THR A 162 -5.69 3.39 13.54
N ILE A 163 -4.86 3.86 12.60
CA ILE A 163 -4.71 5.29 12.31
C ILE A 163 -6.04 5.87 11.81
N GLY A 164 -6.69 5.21 10.84
CA GLY A 164 -7.94 5.67 10.23
C GLY A 164 -9.10 5.73 11.22
N VAL A 165 -9.33 4.64 11.97
CA VAL A 165 -10.39 4.55 12.99
C VAL A 165 -10.10 5.51 14.15
N GLY A 166 -8.86 5.54 14.64
CA GLY A 166 -8.45 6.46 15.70
C GLY A 166 -8.68 7.91 15.30
N TRP A 167 -8.25 8.30 14.10
CA TRP A 167 -8.49 9.64 13.55
C TRP A 167 -9.99 9.95 13.42
N LEU A 168 -10.78 9.03 12.87
CA LEU A 168 -12.22 9.24 12.67
C LEU A 168 -12.96 9.40 14.00
N LEU A 169 -12.64 8.57 15.00
CA LEU A 169 -13.18 8.69 16.35
C LEU A 169 -12.85 10.06 16.96
N MET A 170 -11.60 10.53 16.79
CA MET A 170 -11.19 11.85 17.26
C MET A 170 -11.89 12.98 16.52
N LEU A 171 -12.18 12.81 15.22
CA LEU A 171 -12.89 13.81 14.43
C LEU A 171 -14.36 13.94 14.85
N VAL A 172 -15.01 12.82 15.17
CA VAL A 172 -16.44 12.75 15.52
C VAL A 172 -16.68 13.10 16.99
N ALA A 173 -15.97 12.44 17.92
CA ALA A 173 -16.18 12.58 19.36
C ALA A 173 -15.33 13.69 19.99
N GLY A 174 -14.28 14.13 19.30
CA GLY A 174 -13.40 15.18 19.80
C GLY A 174 -13.99 16.59 19.70
N PRO A 175 -13.27 17.58 20.28
CA PRO A 175 -13.62 19.00 20.15
C PRO A 175 -13.78 19.40 18.68
N PRO A 176 -14.63 20.39 18.38
CA PRO A 176 -14.81 20.85 17.02
C PRO A 176 -13.46 21.38 16.45
N PRO A 177 -13.07 20.97 15.23
CA PRO A 177 -11.83 21.43 14.62
C PRO A 177 -11.82 22.94 14.41
N VAL A 178 -10.67 23.57 14.59
CA VAL A 178 -10.50 25.03 14.58
C VAL A 178 -10.39 25.53 13.15
N ALA A 179 -9.53 24.94 12.32
CA ALA A 179 -9.25 25.42 10.96
C ALA A 179 -10.30 25.02 9.90
N GLY A 180 -11.11 24.00 10.17
CA GLY A 180 -12.13 23.48 9.25
C GLY A 180 -13.36 22.95 9.97
N SER A 181 -14.43 22.70 9.24
CA SER A 181 -15.54 21.89 9.76
C SER A 181 -15.13 20.42 9.87
N ARG A 182 -15.90 19.61 10.62
CA ARG A 182 -15.69 18.14 10.63
C ARG A 182 -15.78 17.56 9.22
N TRP A 183 -16.69 18.08 8.40
CA TRP A 183 -16.87 17.66 7.01
C TRP A 183 -15.72 18.05 6.10
N TYR A 184 -15.14 19.23 6.30
CA TYR A 184 -13.90 19.60 5.60
C TYR A 184 -12.80 18.56 5.85
N TRP A 185 -12.55 18.25 7.12
CA TRP A 185 -11.50 17.30 7.50
C TRP A 185 -11.82 15.86 7.13
N PHE A 186 -13.09 15.45 7.18
CA PHE A 186 -13.53 14.15 6.71
C PHE A 186 -13.06 13.90 5.27
N TRP A 187 -13.35 14.83 4.36
CA TRP A 187 -12.92 14.71 2.96
C TRP A 187 -11.40 14.72 2.82
N ILE A 188 -10.71 15.65 3.47
CA ILE A 188 -9.25 15.74 3.39
C ILE A 188 -8.57 14.48 3.94
N GLY A 189 -9.09 13.89 5.02
CA GLY A 189 -8.57 12.67 5.62
C GLY A 189 -8.64 11.43 4.73
N LEU A 190 -9.44 11.46 3.65
CA LEU A 190 -9.49 10.41 2.63
C LEU A 190 -8.38 10.53 1.57
N LEU A 191 -7.50 11.54 1.68
CA LEU A 191 -6.35 11.64 0.78
C LEU A 191 -5.48 10.37 0.84
N PRO A 192 -4.91 9.93 -0.30
CA PRO A 192 -4.04 8.76 -0.34
C PRO A 192 -2.88 8.87 0.66
N TYR A 193 -2.38 7.70 1.05
CA TYR A 193 -1.29 7.55 2.02
C TYR A 193 -1.51 8.24 3.37
N ALA A 194 -2.77 8.39 3.81
CA ALA A 194 -3.13 9.08 5.06
C ALA A 194 -2.64 10.54 5.16
N LEU A 195 -2.29 11.18 4.04
CA LEU A 195 -1.71 12.53 4.07
C LEU A 195 -2.66 13.55 4.70
N GLY A 196 -3.98 13.34 4.54
CA GLY A 196 -5.00 14.15 5.21
C GLY A 196 -5.00 14.03 6.72
N VAL A 197 -4.75 12.83 7.26
CA VAL A 197 -4.64 12.59 8.70
C VAL A 197 -3.43 13.32 9.27
N LEU A 198 -2.30 13.29 8.56
CA LEU A 198 -1.11 14.06 8.94
C LEU A 198 -1.37 15.57 8.89
N ALA A 199 -2.00 16.05 7.81
CA ALA A 199 -2.35 17.46 7.67
C ALA A 199 -3.28 17.92 8.81
N TRP A 200 -4.25 17.09 9.19
CA TRP A 200 -5.12 17.33 10.34
C TRP A 200 -4.32 17.36 11.65
N ALA A 201 -3.47 16.36 11.91
CA ALA A 201 -2.68 16.28 13.14
C ALA A 201 -1.74 17.50 13.26
N TRP A 202 -1.07 17.88 12.18
CA TRP A 202 -0.24 19.07 12.13
C TRP A 202 -1.03 20.35 12.39
N ARG A 203 -2.17 20.53 11.70
CA ARG A 203 -2.93 21.77 11.77
C ARG A 203 -3.72 21.93 13.06
N GLU A 204 -4.43 20.89 13.48
CA GLU A 204 -5.38 20.91 14.60
C GLU A 204 -4.76 20.52 15.94
N ARG A 205 -3.65 19.77 15.95
CA ARG A 205 -2.98 19.36 17.20
C ARG A 205 -1.66 20.10 17.43
N TRP A 206 -0.83 20.22 16.40
CA TRP A 206 0.47 20.90 16.56
C TRP A 206 0.36 22.42 16.53
N ARG A 207 -0.48 22.96 15.63
CA ARG A 207 -0.68 24.42 15.45
C ARG A 207 -2.01 24.94 16.00
N ALA A 208 -2.55 24.27 17.03
CA ALA A 208 -3.82 24.65 17.64
C ALA A 208 -3.86 26.10 18.17
N GLU A 209 -2.71 26.64 18.58
CA GLU A 209 -2.58 27.99 19.16
C GLU A 209 -2.40 29.10 18.09
N ALA A 210 -2.21 28.75 16.83
CA ALA A 210 -1.97 29.74 15.79
C ALA A 210 -3.28 30.50 15.47
N PRO A 211 -3.29 31.85 15.54
CA PRO A 211 -4.49 32.62 15.22
C PRO A 211 -4.96 32.31 13.80
N LEU A 212 -6.25 32.03 13.64
CA LEU A 212 -6.86 31.83 12.34
C LEU A 212 -7.03 33.19 11.66
N THR A 213 -6.23 33.45 10.63
CA THR A 213 -6.31 34.67 9.81
C THR A 213 -7.31 34.56 8.65
N GLY A 214 -8.27 33.62 8.70
CA GLY A 214 -9.19 33.38 7.58
C GLY A 214 -10.47 32.62 7.94
N THR A 215 -11.35 32.48 6.93
CA THR A 215 -12.62 31.78 7.05
C THR A 215 -12.41 30.27 7.25
N ARG A 216 -13.21 29.67 8.13
CA ARG A 216 -13.18 28.23 8.41
C ARG A 216 -13.48 27.43 7.14
N GLY A 217 -12.69 26.39 6.87
CA GLY A 217 -12.89 25.52 5.71
C GLY A 217 -14.28 24.87 5.69
N SER A 218 -15.01 25.00 4.59
CA SER A 218 -16.31 24.37 4.37
C SER A 218 -16.17 22.92 3.87
N GLY A 219 -17.22 22.12 4.01
CA GLY A 219 -17.22 20.73 3.52
C GLY A 219 -16.91 20.63 2.01
N TRP A 220 -17.51 21.49 1.19
CA TRP A 220 -17.28 21.54 -0.26
C TRP A 220 -15.83 21.86 -0.62
N ARG A 221 -15.18 22.76 0.13
CA ARG A 221 -13.75 23.03 -0.06
C ARG A 221 -12.89 21.83 0.28
N GLY A 222 -13.30 21.03 1.29
CA GLY A 222 -12.64 19.78 1.64
C GLY A 222 -12.76 18.76 0.52
N PHE A 223 -13.96 18.61 -0.04
CA PHE A 223 -14.20 17.72 -1.18
C PHE A 223 -13.39 18.12 -2.42
N GLY A 224 -13.38 19.40 -2.79
CA GLY A 224 -12.53 19.89 -3.87
C GLY A 224 -11.04 19.66 -3.60
N GLY A 225 -10.61 19.86 -2.34
CA GLY A 225 -9.24 19.58 -1.90
C GLY A 225 -8.86 18.10 -1.97
N LEU A 226 -9.80 17.18 -1.70
CA LEU A 226 -9.60 15.74 -1.86
C LEU A 226 -9.34 15.38 -3.32
N ILE A 227 -10.16 15.88 -4.26
CA ILE A 227 -9.99 15.61 -5.69
C ILE A 227 -8.64 16.13 -6.18
N VAL A 228 -8.37 17.42 -5.94
CA VAL A 228 -7.12 18.04 -6.41
C VAL A 228 -5.91 17.39 -5.74
N GLY A 229 -5.96 17.18 -4.42
CA GLY A 229 -4.88 16.54 -3.67
C GLY A 229 -4.63 15.10 -4.12
N GLY A 230 -5.69 14.34 -4.40
CA GLY A 230 -5.59 12.99 -4.97
C GLY A 230 -4.86 12.99 -6.30
N ILE A 231 -5.26 13.86 -7.24
CA ILE A 231 -4.60 14.02 -8.54
C ILE A 231 -3.12 14.38 -8.36
N VAL A 232 -2.81 15.37 -7.52
CA VAL A 232 -1.42 15.80 -7.28
C VAL A 232 -0.57 14.66 -6.72
N VAL A 233 -1.10 13.89 -5.77
CA VAL A 233 -0.41 12.75 -5.19
C VAL A 233 -0.18 11.64 -6.21
N SER A 234 -1.20 11.29 -7.00
CA SER A 234 -1.08 10.29 -8.07
C SER A 234 -0.03 10.71 -9.12
N LEU A 235 -0.02 11.97 -9.54
CA LEU A 235 0.98 12.49 -10.46
C LEU A 235 2.39 12.45 -9.85
N ALA A 236 2.53 12.80 -8.57
CA ALA A 236 3.82 12.74 -7.88
C ALA A 236 4.37 11.32 -7.81
N VAL A 237 3.52 10.33 -7.50
CA VAL A 237 3.90 8.91 -7.49
C VAL A 237 4.28 8.41 -8.88
N ALA A 238 3.51 8.77 -9.91
CA ALA A 238 3.81 8.41 -11.29
C ALA A 238 5.16 8.99 -11.76
N VAL A 239 5.41 10.29 -11.49
CA VAL A 239 6.70 10.94 -11.80
C VAL A 239 7.84 10.28 -11.04
N LEU A 240 7.66 9.95 -9.76
CA LEU A 240 8.68 9.27 -8.97
C LEU A 240 8.99 7.87 -9.55
N GLY A 241 7.96 7.14 -9.99
CA GLY A 241 8.12 5.84 -10.65
C GLY A 241 8.87 5.93 -11.97
N LEU A 242 8.64 6.98 -12.75
CA LEU A 242 9.38 7.25 -13.99
C LEU A 242 10.85 7.59 -13.73
N LEU A 243 11.15 8.36 -12.67
CA LEU A 243 12.50 8.83 -12.37
C LEU A 243 13.38 7.78 -11.67
N LEU A 244 12.80 7.00 -10.76
CA LEU A 244 13.53 6.02 -9.95
C LEU A 244 13.39 4.58 -10.44
N GLY A 245 12.50 4.34 -11.41
CA GLY A 245 12.14 3.02 -11.92
C GLY A 245 11.22 2.24 -10.98
N GLY A 246 10.52 1.25 -11.55
CA GLY A 246 9.59 0.36 -10.83
C GLY A 246 10.25 -0.55 -9.78
N TYR A 247 11.59 -0.56 -9.72
CA TYR A 247 12.33 -1.29 -8.69
C TYR A 247 12.29 -0.55 -7.33
N VAL A 248 12.43 0.78 -7.37
CA VAL A 248 12.44 1.61 -6.15
C VAL A 248 11.02 1.95 -5.76
N VAL A 249 10.22 2.46 -6.70
CA VAL A 249 8.82 2.81 -6.46
C VAL A 249 7.96 1.60 -6.84
N PRO A 250 7.28 0.97 -5.88
CA PRO A 250 6.35 -0.10 -6.19
C PRO A 250 5.31 0.42 -7.20
N GLY A 251 4.95 -0.42 -8.18
CA GLY A 251 4.03 -0.03 -9.25
C GLY A 251 2.74 0.60 -8.72
N ALA A 252 2.30 1.67 -9.39
CA ALA A 252 1.01 2.30 -9.17
C ALA A 252 -0.08 1.60 -9.99
#